data_AF-A0A7J8S031-F1
#
_entry.id   AF-A0A7J8S031-F1
#
_cell.length_a   1.000
_cell.length_b   1.000
_cell.length_c   1.000
_cell.angle_alpha   90.00
_cell.angle_beta   90.00
_cell.angle_gamma   90.00
#
_symmetry.space_group_name_H-M   'P 1'
#
loop_
_entity.id
_entity.type
_entity.pdbx_description
1 polymer ?
#
loop_
_entity_poly.entity_id
_entity_poly.type
_entity_poly.pdbx_seq_one_letter_code
_entity_poly.pdbx_strand_id
1 'polypeptide(L)' 'MKWKLNDSLFIKLGSIVVFYWCENKSYRPWSLQATFTDIKRDIKKVGNVDFSMAEKNKKRNGIFLGDCMYKS' A
#
# COMPACT_ATOMS: atom_id res chain seq x y z
N MET A 1 8.32 12.96 1.46
CA MET A 1 8.43 12.43 2.84
C MET A 1 9.71 11.61 2.94
N LYS A 2 10.66 11.99 3.80
CA LYS A 2 11.87 11.20 4.07
C LYS A 2 11.54 10.19 5.17
N TRP A 3 11.06 9.01 4.78
CA TRP A 3 10.87 7.90 5.72
C TRP A 3 12.26 7.38 6.11
N LYS A 4 12.59 7.38 7.41
CA LYS A 4 13.71 6.56 7.94
C LYS A 4 13.20 5.13 7.95
N LEU A 5 13.74 4.29 7.08
CA LEU A 5 13.21 2.95 6.85
C LEU A 5 14.09 1.95 7.60
N ASN A 6 13.47 1.25 8.56
CA ASN A 6 13.93 -0.07 8.93
C ASN A 6 13.80 -0.96 7.69
N ASP A 7 14.64 -1.99 7.53
CA ASP A 7 14.80 -2.81 6.31
C ASP A 7 13.51 -3.47 5.75
N SER A 8 12.38 -3.34 6.45
CA SER A 8 11.06 -3.78 6.02
C SER A 8 9.95 -2.76 6.37
N LEU A 9 9.00 -2.58 5.45
CA LEU A 9 7.79 -1.78 5.64
C LEU A 9 6.55 -2.67 5.55
N PHE A 10 5.76 -2.70 6.64
CA PHE A 10 4.50 -3.43 6.68
C PHE A 10 3.33 -2.46 6.45
N ILE A 11 2.53 -2.72 5.42
CA ILE A 11 1.35 -1.91 5.09
C ILE A 11 0.09 -2.74 5.30
N LYS A 12 -0.83 -2.23 6.13
CA LYS A 12 -2.13 -2.85 6.38
C LYS A 12 -3.20 -2.19 5.50
N LEU A 13 -3.88 -3.00 4.69
CA LEU A 13 -4.92 -2.57 3.78
C LEU A 13 -6.30 -2.84 4.36
N GLY A 14 -7.11 -1.79 4.51
CA GLY A 14 -8.51 -1.93 4.94
C GLY A 14 -9.48 -2.33 3.81
N SER A 15 -9.04 -2.27 2.55
CA SER A 15 -9.85 -2.56 1.37
C SER A 15 -9.35 -3.82 0.67
N ILE A 16 -10.25 -4.79 0.50
CA ILE A 16 -9.95 -6.05 -0.18
C ILE A 16 -9.66 -5.83 -1.66
N VAL A 17 -10.32 -4.83 -2.26
CA VAL A 17 -10.10 -4.44 -3.65
C VAL A 17 -8.68 -3.92 -3.85
N VAL A 18 -8.22 -3.04 -2.95
CA VAL A 18 -6.86 -2.49 -3.01
C VAL A 18 -5.83 -3.58 -2.73
N PHE A 19 -6.14 -4.54 -1.85
CA PHE A 19 -5.30 -5.71 -1.61
C PHE A 19 -5.08 -6.52 -2.91
N TYR A 20 -6.16 -6.85 -3.62
CA TYR A 20 -6.05 -7.54 -4.91
C TYR A 20 -5.29 -6.75 -5.98
N TRP A 21 -5.42 -5.42 -5.99
CA TRP A 21 -4.61 -4.57 -6.88
C TRP A 21 -3.12 -4.63 -6.57
N CYS A 22 -2.74 -4.68 -5.29
CA CYS A 22 -1.35 -4.80 -4.87
C CYS A 22 -0.79 -6.18 -5.24
N GLU A 23 -1.51 -7.24 -4.89
CA GLU A 23 -1.11 -8.64 -5.08
C GLU A 23 -1.03 -9.03 -6.56
N ASN A 24 -2.01 -8.59 -7.37
CA ASN A 24 -2.10 -8.99 -8.77
C ASN A 24 -2.29 -7.78 -9.70
N LYS A 25 -1.34 -7.63 -10.63
CA LYS A 25 -1.29 -6.52 -11.59
C LYS A 25 -2.49 -6.48 -12.53
N SER A 26 -3.10 -7.62 -12.83
CA SER A 26 -4.22 -7.73 -13.77
C SER A 26 -5.50 -7.06 -13.27
N TYR A 27 -5.65 -6.93 -11.95
CA TYR A 27 -6.80 -6.24 -11.37
C TYR A 27 -6.62 -4.73 -11.27
N ARG A 28 -5.44 -4.20 -11.61
CA ARG A 28 -5.15 -2.77 -11.47
C ARG A 28 -5.94 -1.98 -12.51
N PRO A 29 -6.66 -0.93 -12.09
CA PRO A 29 -7.28 -0.01 -13.02
C PRO A 29 -6.22 0.64 -13.91
N TRP A 30 -6.49 0.74 -15.20
CA TRP A 30 -5.58 1.40 -16.14
C TRP A 30 -5.31 2.85 -15.75
N SER A 31 -6.34 3.55 -15.27
CA SER A 31 -6.26 4.94 -14.79
C SER A 31 -5.27 5.16 -13.65
N LEU A 32 -4.93 4.12 -12.89
CA LEU A 32 -4.02 4.19 -11.75
C LEU A 32 -2.60 3.69 -12.05
N GLN A 33 -2.26 3.40 -13.31
CA GLN A 33 -0.94 2.88 -13.68
C GLN A 33 0.22 3.77 -13.23
N ALA A 34 0.10 5.09 -13.40
CA ALA A 34 1.12 6.04 -12.98
C ALA A 34 1.36 5.95 -11.46
N THR A 35 0.29 5.97 -10.67
CA THR A 35 0.33 5.82 -9.22
C THR A 35 0.99 4.51 -8.78
N PHE A 36 0.62 3.38 -9.39
CA PHE A 36 1.25 2.09 -9.08
C PHE A 36 2.73 2.03 -9.49
N THR A 37 3.13 2.76 -10.52
CA THR A 37 4.53 2.86 -10.95
C THR A 37 5.35 3.65 -9.95
N ASP A 38 4.82 4.78 -9.45
CA ASP A 38 5.45 5.58 -8.41
C ASP A 38 5.59 4.79 -7.09
N ILE A 39 4.52 4.11 -6.67
CA ILE A 39 4.55 3.24 -5.48
C ILE A 39 5.63 2.17 -5.63
N LYS A 40 5.71 1.51 -6.78
CA LYS A 40 6.72 0.46 -7.03
C LYS A 40 8.15 1.03 -7.01
N ARG A 41 8.36 2.24 -7.54
CA ARG A 41 9.64 2.95 -7.48
C ARG A 41 10.02 3.24 -6.04
N ASP A 42 9.07 3.63 -5.21
CA ASP A 42 9.33 3.96 -3.81
C ASP A 42 9.54 2.70 -2.96
N ILE A 43 8.79 1.62 -3.20
CA ILE A 43 9.04 0.29 -2.63
C ILE A 43 10.47 -0.18 -2.90
N LYS A 44 10.97 -0.02 -4.15
CA LYS A 44 12.35 -0.37 -4.50
C LYS A 44 13.40 0.39 -3.70
N LYS A 45 13.11 1.63 -3.26
CA LYS A 45 14.01 2.42 -2.41
C LYS A 45 13.94 1.99 -0.94
N VAL A 46 12.80 1.41 -0.54
CA VAL A 46 12.51 0.99 0.84
C VAL A 46 13.06 -0.39 1.15
N GLY A 47 13.28 -1.22 0.14
CA GLY A 47 13.67 -2.61 0.32
C GLY A 47 12.43 -3.49 0.37
N ASN A 48 12.25 -4.23 1.47
CA ASN A 48 11.17 -5.21 1.55
C ASN A 48 9.85 -4.56 2.00
N VAL A 49 8.76 -4.81 1.27
CA VAL A 49 7.44 -4.25 1.59
C VAL A 49 6.41 -5.36 1.55
N ASP A 50 5.77 -5.60 2.70
CA ASP A 50 4.74 -6.62 2.86
C ASP A 50 3.36 -5.98 3.02
N PHE A 51 2.42 -6.46 2.21
CA PHE A 51 1.02 -6.05 2.28
C PHE A 51 0.22 -7.11 3.04
N SER A 52 -0.58 -6.66 4.00
CA SER A 52 -1.51 -7.53 4.73
C SER A 52 -2.89 -6.91 4.82
N MET A 53 -3.93 -7.74 4.88
CA MET A 53 -5.28 -7.26 5.09
C MET A 53 -5.43 -6.82 6.55
N ALA A 54 -5.99 -5.64 6.79
CA ALA A 54 -6.28 -5.19 8.14
C ALA A 54 -7.44 -6.01 8.71
N GLU A 55 -7.20 -6.74 9.80
CA GLU A 55 -8.29 -7.33 10.59
C GLU A 55 -9.17 -6.20 11.14
N LYS A 56 -10.48 -6.28 10.92
CA LYS A 56 -11.45 -5.26 11.37
C LYS A 56 -11.41 -4.99 12.90
N ASN A 57 -10.73 -5.81 13.70
CA ASN A 57 -10.93 -5.87 15.15
C ASN A 57 -9.66 -5.79 16.04
N LYS A 58 -8.51 -5.27 15.60
CA LYS A 58 -7.38 -5.01 16.52
C LYS A 58 -6.70 -3.65 16.28
N LYS A 59 -6.56 -2.92 17.41
CA LYS A 59 -6.02 -1.56 17.64
C LYS A 59 -5.19 -0.89 16.53
N ARG A 60 -5.50 0.40 16.37
CA ARG A 60 -5.04 1.39 15.37
C ARG A 60 -3.54 1.74 15.44
N ASN A 61 -2.64 0.86 15.01
CA ASN A 61 -1.21 1.16 14.88
C ASN A 61 -0.67 0.82 13.47
N GLY A 62 -1.36 1.23 12.39
CA GLY A 62 -0.92 1.01 11.02
C GLY A 62 -1.39 2.11 10.07
N ILE A 63 -0.56 2.45 9.08
CA ILE A 63 -0.91 3.42 8.03
C ILE A 63 -1.84 2.71 7.03
N PHE A 64 -3.06 3.23 6.90
CA PHE A 64 -4.06 2.71 5.97
C PHE A 64 -3.95 3.46 4.64
N LEU A 65 -3.62 2.74 3.55
CA LEU A 65 -3.62 3.31 2.19
C LEU A 65 -5.01 3.80 1.75
N GLY A 66 -6.08 3.29 2.36
CA GLY A 66 -7.46 3.76 2.11
C GLY A 66 -7.68 5.23 2.47
N ASP A 67 -6.96 5.76 3.47
CA ASP A 67 -7.09 7.15 3.90
C ASP A 67 -6.33 8.13 2.99
N CYS A 68 -5.41 7.63 2.16
CA CYS A 68 -4.65 8.44 1.20
C CYS A 68 -5.39 8.67 -0.12
N MET A 69 -6.40 7.86 -0.45
CA MET A 69 -7.13 7.97 -1.74
C MET A 69 -8.33 8.92 -1.72
N TYR A 70 -8.85 9.30 -0.54
CA TYR A 70 -10.05 10.15 -0.43
C TYR A 70 -9.76 11.62 -0.05
N LYS A 71 -8.49 12.03 0.00
CA LYS A 71 -8.13 13.46 0.03
C LYS A 71 -7.73 13.91 -1.37
N SER A 72 -8.73 14.30 -2.15
CA SER A 72 -8.59 15.24 -3.27
C SER A 72 -9.66 16.30 -3.13
#